data_AF-F3YZS8-F1
#
_entry.id   AF-F3YZS8-F1
#
_cell.length_a   1.000
_cell.length_b   1.000
_cell.length_c   1.000
_cell.angle_alpha   90.00
_cell.angle_beta   90.00
_cell.angle_gamma   90.00
#
_symmetry.space_group_name_H-M   'P 1'
#
loop_
_entity.id
_entity.type
_entity.pdbx_description
1 polymer ?
#
loop_
_entity_poly.entity_id
_entity_poly.type
_entity_poly.pdbx_seq_one_letter_code
_entity_poly.pdbx_strand_id
1 'polypeptide(L)' 'MRKHQFIKQDCNCTKRATIWVCKYCETKEYRSLQEIKRLPPHQAECSHQGAPQASHDERFKGFLGGTFDCLAPEAG' A
#
# COMPACT_ATOMS: atom_id res chain seq x y z
N MET A 1 2.47 -13.45 3.54
CA MET A 1 2.71 -12.29 2.67
C MET A 1 3.18 -11.09 3.48
N ARG A 2 4.08 -10.29 2.91
CA ARG A 2 4.42 -8.94 3.41
C ARG A 2 3.67 -7.92 2.57
N LYS A 3 3.33 -6.77 3.14
CA LYS A 3 2.58 -5.73 2.43
C LYS A 3 3.44 -4.51 2.13
N HIS A 4 3.14 -3.82 1.03
CA HIS A 4 3.76 -2.54 0.73
C HIS A 4 3.45 -1.52 1.83
N GLN A 5 4.40 -0.61 2.05
CA GLN A 5 4.24 0.53 2.92
C GLN A 5 4.55 1.79 2.10
N PHE A 6 3.51 2.35 1.49
CA PHE A 6 3.58 3.51 0.65
C PHE A 6 3.71 4.79 1.47
N ILE A 7 4.60 5.65 0.99
CA ILE A 7 4.73 7.05 1.40
C ILE A 7 4.26 7.93 0.24
N LYS A 8 3.62 9.05 0.58
CA LYS A 8 3.24 10.06 -0.41
C LYS A 8 4.49 10.74 -0.92
N GLN A 9 4.78 10.62 -2.22
CA GLN A 9 5.92 11.30 -2.84
C GLN A 9 5.48 12.63 -3.45
N ASP A 10 4.51 12.61 -4.35
CA ASP A 10 4.11 13.79 -5.11
C ASP A 10 2.61 13.76 -5.44
N CYS A 11 1.99 14.93 -5.56
CA CYS A 11 0.60 15.05 -5.99
C CYS A 11 0.54 15.60 -7.40
N ASN A 12 0.17 14.75 -8.37
CA ASN A 12 -0.07 15.22 -9.73
C ASN A 12 -1.48 15.81 -9.81
N CYS A 13 -1.59 17.12 -9.56
CA CYS A 13 -2.85 17.87 -9.61
C CYS A 13 -3.54 17.77 -10.98
N THR A 14 -2.78 17.71 -12.06
CA THR A 14 -3.29 17.61 -13.44
C THR A 14 -3.98 16.27 -13.72
N LYS A 15 -3.45 15.18 -13.15
CA LYS A 15 -4.02 13.83 -13.31
C LYS A 15 -4.93 13.40 -12.15
N ARG A 16 -5.15 14.27 -11.15
CA ARG A 16 -5.89 13.96 -9.91
C ARG A 16 -5.40 12.68 -9.22
N ALA A 17 -4.10 12.37 -9.36
CA ALA A 17 -3.50 11.14 -8.84
C ALA A 17 -2.31 11.50 -7.94
N THR A 18 -2.16 10.75 -6.85
CA THR A 18 -1.00 10.87 -5.97
C THR A 18 -0.01 9.77 -6.31
N ILE A 19 1.27 10.13 -6.38
CA ILE A 19 2.37 9.18 -6.52
C ILE A 19 2.70 8.65 -5.13
N TRP A 20 2.48 7.35 -4.97
CA TRP A 20 2.78 6.60 -3.77
C TRP A 20 4.01 5.75 -4.03
N VAL A 21 5.00 5.81 -3.15
CA VAL A 21 6.22 5.01 -3.30
C VAL A 21 6.37 4.10 -2.09
N CYS A 22 6.56 2.81 -2.31
CA CYS A 22 6.83 1.89 -1.21
C CYS A 22 8.19 2.22 -0.59
N LYS A 23 8.23 2.46 0.73
CA LYS A 23 9.45 2.74 1.50
C LYS A 23 10.51 1.64 1.40
N TYR A 24 10.11 0.42 1.03
CA TYR A 24 10.98 -0.76 1.07
C TYR A 24 11.46 -1.22 -0.30
N CYS A 25 10.57 -1.39 -1.27
CA CYS A 25 10.90 -1.90 -2.61
C CYS A 25 10.84 -0.83 -3.70
N GLU A 26 10.57 0.42 -3.33
CA GLU A 26 10.51 1.58 -4.24
C GLU A 26 9.49 1.49 -5.37
N THR A 27 8.62 0.47 -5.35
CA THR A 27 7.46 0.35 -6.25
C THR A 27 6.61 1.60 -6.17
N LYS A 28 6.22 2.11 -7.34
CA LYS A 28 5.42 3.33 -7.47
C LYS A 28 4.00 2.99 -7.90
N GLU A 29 3.02 3.52 -7.19
CA GLU A 29 1.60 3.43 -7.53
C GLU A 29 1.03 4.83 -7.76
N TYR A 30 0.25 4.99 -8.83
CA TYR A 30 -0.38 6.25 -9.21
C TYR A 30 -1.87 6.16 -8.94
N ARG A 31 -2.30 6.50 -7.72
CA ARG A 31 -3.68 6.32 -7.27
C ARG A 31 -4.15 7.39 -6.29
N SER A 32 -5.45 7.45 -6.06
CA SER A 32 -6.01 8.25 -4.97
C SER A 32 -5.68 7.66 -3.59
N LEU A 33 -5.84 8.46 -2.54
CA LEU A 33 -5.64 8.03 -1.16
C LEU A 33 -6.54 6.84 -0.75
N GLN A 34 -7.77 6.78 -1.27
CA GLN A 34 -8.70 5.70 -0.92
C GLN A 34 -8.33 4.38 -1.59
N GLU A 35 -7.83 4.45 -2.83
CA GLU A 35 -7.41 3.26 -3.58
C GLU A 35 -6.13 2.65 -3.02
N ILE A 36 -5.15 3.47 -2.63
CA ILE A 36 -3.89 2.96 -2.07
C ILE A 36 -4.09 2.34 -0.66
N LYS A 37 -5.08 2.82 0.10
CA LYS A 37 -5.51 2.23 1.38
C LYS A 37 -6.24 0.91 1.23
N ARG A 38 -6.66 0.57 0.02
CA ARG A 38 -7.54 -0.57 -0.26
C ARG A 38 -7.02 -1.35 -1.46
N LEU A 39 -5.75 -1.75 -1.40
CA LEU A 39 -5.18 -2.57 -2.47
C LEU A 39 -5.62 -4.03 -2.33
N PRO A 40 -5.91 -4.71 -3.46
CA PRO A 40 -6.14 -6.13 -3.47
C PRO A 40 -4.85 -6.91 -3.14
N PRO A 41 -4.95 -8.17 -2.69
CA PRO A 41 -3.81 -8.95 -2.22
C PRO A 41 -2.59 -8.97 -3.15
N HIS A 42 -2.82 -9.11 -4.47
CA HIS A 42 -1.76 -9.19 -5.47
C HIS A 42 -1.03 -7.86 -5.71
N GLN A 43 -1.69 -6.73 -5.46
CA GLN A 43 -1.09 -5.39 -5.58
C GLN A 43 -0.54 -4.89 -4.25
N ALA A 44 -1.01 -5.45 -3.14
CA ALA A 44 -0.53 -5.13 -1.81
C ALA A 44 0.76 -5.88 -1.46
N GLU A 45 1.10 -6.96 -2.17
CA GLU A 45 2.24 -7.82 -1.84
C GLU A 45 3.60 -7.17 -2.13
N CYS A 46 4.42 -7.04 -1.08
CA CYS A 46 5.79 -6.54 -1.20
C CYS A 46 6.81 -7.68 -1.08
N SER A 47 7.75 -7.74 -2.03
CA SER A 47 8.84 -8.73 -2.03
C SER A 47 9.97 -8.41 -1.04
N HIS A 48 10.03 -7.19 -0.49
CA HIS A 48 11.14 -6.76 0.36
C HIS A 48 11.08 -7.41 1.75
N GLN A 49 12.23 -7.89 2.25
CA GLN A 49 12.25 -8.64 3.50
C GLN A 49 12.01 -7.79 4.76
N GLY A 50 12.29 -6.49 4.70
CA GLY A 50 11.99 -5.55 5.79
C GLY A 50 10.55 -5.01 5.80
N ALA A 51 9.73 -5.36 4.82
CA ALA A 51 8.36 -4.84 4.73
C ALA A 51 7.46 -5.42 5.84
N PRO A 52 6.46 -4.64 6.31
CA PRO A 52 5.57 -5.08 7.38
C PRO A 52 4.82 -6.34 6.97
N GLN A 53 4.66 -7.25 7.92
CA GLN A 53 3.82 -8.41 7.72
C GLN A 53 2.36 -7.98 7.80
N ALA A 54 1.54 -8.44 6.86
CA ALA A 54 0.11 -8.16 6.94
C ALA A 54 -0.46 -8.79 8.20
N SER A 55 -1.24 -8.02 8.96
CA SER A 55 -1.88 -8.47 10.20
C SER A 55 -2.82 -9.64 9.93
N HIS A 56 -3.10 -10.47 10.94
CA HIS A 56 -3.97 -11.64 10.75
C HIS A 56 -5.38 -11.24 10.29
N ASP A 57 -5.94 -10.16 10.85
CA ASP A 57 -7.20 -9.55 10.41
C ASP A 57 -7.18 -9.05 8.97
N GLU A 58 -6.09 -8.42 8.54
CA GLU A 58 -5.95 -7.93 7.16
C GLU A 58 -5.80 -9.09 6.17
N ARG A 59 -5.07 -10.13 6.54
CA ARG A 59 -4.94 -11.35 5.73
C ARG A 59 -6.28 -12.07 5.61
N PHE A 60 -7.04 -12.15 6.70
CA PHE A 60 -8.38 -12.74 6.71
C PHE A 60 -9.35 -11.93 5.84
N LYS A 61 -9.35 -10.59 5.98
CA LYS A 61 -10.11 -9.69 5.10
C LYS A 61 -9.70 -9.85 3.65
N GLY A 62 -8.40 -9.84 3.33
CA GLY A 62 -7.88 -10.03 1.98
C GLY A 62 -8.27 -11.38 1.37
N PHE A 63 -8.35 -12.43 2.18
CA PHE A 63 -8.78 -13.77 1.74
C PHE A 63 -10.28 -13.84 1.39
N LEU A 64 -11.12 -13.08 2.10
CA LEU A 64 -12.56 -12.95 1.82
C LEU A 64 -12.89 -11.95 0.69
N GLY A 65 -11.89 -11.59 -0.14
CA GLY A 65 -12.05 -10.59 -1.21
C GLY A 65 -11.91 -9.13 -0.75
N GLY A 66 -11.39 -8.90 0.45
CA GLY A 66 -11.12 -7.58 1.00
C GLY A 66 -9.81 -6.96 0.54
N THR A 67 -9.40 -5.90 1.23
CA THR A 67 -8.28 -5.03 0.82
C THR A 67 -7.31 -4.76 1.97
N PHE A 68 -6.06 -4.40 1.62
CA PHE A 68 -4.98 -4.12 2.57
C PHE A 68 -4.74 -2.62 2.70
N ASP A 69 -4.49 -2.16 3.93
CA ASP A 69 -4.00 -0.81 4.17
C ASP A 69 -2.49 -0.78 3.93
N CYS A 70 -2.10 -0.21 2.80
CA CYS A 70 -0.72 -0.14 2.35
C CYS A 70 -0.07 1.20 2.65
N LEU A 71 -0.65 2.08 3.48
CA LEU A 71 0.01 3.31 3.90
C LEU A 71 1.00 3.07 5.04
N ALA A 72 2.04 3.90 5.10
CA ALA A 72 2.80 4.03 6.33
C ALA A 72 1.88 4.53 7.44
N PRO A 73 1.82 3.88 8.63
CA PRO A 73 1.35 4.58 9.81
C PRO A 73 2.18 5.86 9.92
N GLU A 74 1.50 7.00 9.95
CA GLU A 74 2.12 8.31 10.15
C GLU A 74 3.15 8.14 11.27
N ALA A 75 4.42 8.45 10.98
CA ALA A 75 5.46 8.41 11.98
C ALA A 75 5.02 9.33 13.12
N GLY A 76 4.68 8.74 14.27
CA GLY A 76 4.45 9.48 15.50
C GLY A 76 5.70 10.20 15.97
#